data_AF-A6DKM9-F1
#
_entry.id   AF-A6DKM9-F1
#
_cell.length_a   1.000
_cell.length_b   1.000
_cell.length_c   1.000
_cell.angle_alpha   90.00
_cell.angle_beta   90.00
_cell.angle_gamma   90.00
#
_symmetry.space_group_name_H-M   'P 1'
#
loop_
_entity.id
_entity.type
_entity.pdbx_description
1 polymer ?
#
loop_
_entity_poly.entity_id
_entity_poly.type
_entity_poly.pdbx_seq_one_letter_code
_entity_poly.pdbx_strand_id
1 'polypeptide(L)'
;MRLLSILLFTFCLSVSAEEIKTSQWKGFERHDFKFENRKAHVVVPKKAMEGKPWVWRAKQNPEKVNAIYAEAPVCDIKSWPGGKGKGVGAKAQWTQSQKVYEMDEAGLMAWKGNPIDDIALLAKAGVPLFFVTHKDDMIVPNAENTDVLVNKYREAGGEAQVHVHTGESKSKGHHFKIEKVDEAVEFILKNSKKEGNSRRAAKIARKRSHQFATLADRSQAYCRSAFGPQEREKLSAIRWQITILL
;
A
#
# COMPACT_ATOMS: atom_id res chain seq x y z
N MET A 1 -42.94 49.26 -18.58
CA MET A 1 -41.81 48.54 -17.95
C MET A 1 -42.27 47.12 -17.63
N ARG A 2 -41.92 46.12 -18.46
CA ARG A 2 -42.14 44.71 -18.14
C ARG A 2 -40.79 44.10 -17.74
N LEU A 3 -40.70 43.66 -16.49
CA LEU A 3 -39.51 43.05 -15.88
C LEU A 3 -39.18 41.72 -16.58
N LEU A 4 -37.99 41.64 -17.14
CA LEU A 4 -37.36 40.40 -17.62
C LEU A 4 -37.01 39.54 -16.39
N SER A 5 -37.66 38.39 -16.24
CA SER A 5 -37.27 37.38 -15.26
C SER A 5 -36.07 36.60 -15.80
N ILE A 6 -34.90 36.82 -15.20
CA ILE A 6 -33.67 36.06 -15.48
C ILE A 6 -33.80 34.71 -14.80
N LEU A 7 -34.01 33.66 -15.59
CA LEU A 7 -33.99 32.27 -15.14
C LEU A 7 -32.52 31.89 -14.86
N LEU A 8 -32.11 31.93 -13.60
CA LEU A 8 -30.79 31.48 -13.17
C LEU A 8 -30.74 29.95 -13.26
N PHE A 9 -30.23 29.41 -14.37
CA PHE A 9 -29.98 27.98 -14.53
C PHE A 9 -28.78 27.59 -13.67
N THR A 10 -29.04 27.20 -12.42
CA THR A 10 -28.03 26.60 -11.54
C THR A 10 -27.66 25.24 -12.11
N PHE A 11 -26.61 25.20 -12.93
CA PHE A 11 -26.03 23.97 -13.45
C PHE A 11 -25.35 23.23 -12.30
N CYS A 12 -26.15 22.46 -11.54
CA CYS A 12 -25.65 21.53 -10.53
C CYS A 12 -24.96 20.39 -11.27
N LEU A 13 -23.63 20.49 -11.43
CA LEU A 13 -22.79 19.38 -11.84
C LEU A 13 -22.95 18.27 -10.81
N SER A 14 -23.86 17.35 -11.10
CA SER A 14 -24.00 16.11 -10.36
C SER A 14 -22.71 15.32 -10.56
N VAL A 15 -21.83 15.34 -9.56
CA VAL A 15 -20.75 14.35 -9.45
C VAL A 15 -21.45 13.01 -9.27
N SER A 16 -21.64 12.30 -10.37
CA SER A 16 -22.14 10.92 -10.33
C SER A 16 -21.03 10.07 -9.71
N ALA A 17 -21.30 9.50 -8.54
CA ALA A 17 -20.47 8.44 -7.98
C ALA A 17 -20.56 7.27 -8.97
N GLU A 18 -19.43 6.95 -9.61
CA GLU A 18 -19.38 5.87 -10.60
C GLU A 18 -19.72 4.54 -9.89
N GLU A 19 -20.61 3.76 -10.51
CA GLU A 19 -21.25 2.58 -9.89
C GLU A 19 -20.23 1.48 -9.56
N ILE A 20 -20.27 0.97 -8.32
CA ILE A 20 -19.46 -0.18 -7.90
C ILE A 20 -20.14 -1.44 -8.46
N LYS A 21 -19.45 -2.15 -9.35
CA LYS A 21 -19.94 -3.41 -9.91
C LYS A 21 -19.44 -4.58 -9.07
N THR A 22 -20.35 -5.31 -8.44
CA THR A 22 -20.01 -6.55 -7.73
C THR A 22 -20.05 -7.73 -8.69
N SER A 23 -19.02 -8.57 -8.66
CA SER A 23 -18.90 -9.78 -9.45
C SER A 23 -18.26 -10.92 -8.65
N GLN A 24 -18.28 -12.14 -9.20
CA GLN A 24 -17.54 -13.26 -8.66
C GLN A 24 -16.24 -13.42 -9.45
N TRP A 25 -15.12 -13.55 -8.74
CA TRP A 25 -13.82 -13.79 -9.33
C TRP A 25 -13.17 -15.00 -8.65
N LYS A 26 -13.01 -16.11 -9.40
CA LYS A 26 -12.48 -17.38 -8.89
C LYS A 26 -13.18 -17.85 -7.58
N GLY A 27 -14.47 -17.57 -7.46
CA GLY A 27 -15.30 -17.92 -6.30
C GLY A 27 -15.20 -16.94 -5.13
N PHE A 28 -14.51 -15.81 -5.26
CA PHE A 28 -14.45 -14.73 -4.28
C PHE A 28 -15.26 -13.53 -4.76
N GLU A 29 -15.87 -12.81 -3.82
CA GLU A 29 -16.55 -11.55 -4.11
C GLU A 29 -15.54 -10.50 -4.55
N ARG A 30 -15.82 -9.82 -5.65
CA ARG A 30 -14.99 -8.76 -6.22
C ARG A 30 -15.86 -7.53 -6.46
N HIS A 31 -15.40 -6.39 -5.99
CA HIS A 31 -15.99 -5.09 -6.28
C HIS A 31 -15.10 -4.36 -7.28
N ASP A 32 -15.60 -4.12 -8.48
CA ASP A 32 -14.98 -3.31 -9.50
C ASP A 32 -15.49 -1.87 -9.40
N PHE A 33 -14.58 -0.91 -9.43
CA PHE A 33 -14.92 0.51 -9.40
C PHE A 33 -13.87 1.31 -10.17
N LYS A 34 -14.12 2.60 -10.39
CA LYS A 34 -13.06 3.50 -10.82
C LYS A 34 -12.57 4.34 -9.66
N PHE A 35 -11.27 4.35 -9.49
CA PHE A 35 -10.57 5.29 -8.62
C PHE A 35 -9.77 6.23 -9.51
N GLU A 36 -10.11 7.53 -9.48
CA GLU A 36 -9.44 8.56 -10.31
C GLU A 36 -9.42 8.23 -11.81
N ASN A 37 -10.55 7.75 -12.33
CA ASN A 37 -10.71 7.31 -13.71
C ASN A 37 -9.79 6.13 -14.11
N ARG A 38 -9.25 5.39 -13.12
CA ARG A 38 -8.53 4.12 -13.30
C ARG A 38 -9.40 3.00 -12.79
N LYS A 39 -9.47 1.88 -13.52
CA LYS A 39 -10.14 0.68 -13.03
C LYS A 39 -9.40 0.19 -11.78
N ALA A 40 -10.12 -0.01 -10.70
CA ALA A 40 -9.65 -0.57 -9.44
C ALA A 40 -10.62 -1.68 -9.04
N HIS A 41 -10.15 -2.61 -8.22
CA HIS A 41 -11.01 -3.63 -7.67
C HIS A 41 -10.59 -4.06 -6.27
N VAL A 42 -11.56 -4.46 -5.46
CA VAL A 42 -11.36 -5.06 -4.13
C VAL A 42 -11.87 -6.49 -4.19
N VAL A 43 -11.03 -7.46 -3.85
CA VAL A 43 -11.44 -8.87 -3.71
C VAL A 43 -11.60 -9.20 -2.24
N VAL A 44 -12.78 -9.63 -1.85
CA VAL A 44 -13.15 -9.96 -0.47
C VAL A 44 -12.93 -11.46 -0.23
N PRO A 45 -12.12 -11.85 0.77
CA PRO A 45 -11.97 -13.26 1.10
C PRO A 45 -13.27 -13.82 1.69
N LYS A 46 -13.62 -15.08 1.36
CA LYS A 46 -14.81 -15.76 1.92
C LYS A 46 -14.82 -15.79 3.45
N LYS A 47 -13.65 -15.95 4.06
CA LYS A 47 -13.41 -15.86 5.50
C LYS A 47 -12.20 -14.97 5.72
N ALA A 48 -12.39 -13.88 6.45
CA ALA A 48 -11.25 -13.10 6.93
C ALA A 48 -10.39 -14.00 7.81
N MET A 49 -9.09 -14.10 7.53
CA MET A 49 -8.19 -14.83 8.43
C MET A 49 -8.08 -14.05 9.73
N GLU A 50 -8.09 -14.78 10.85
CA GLU A 50 -7.85 -14.21 12.16
C GLU A 50 -6.50 -13.50 12.17
N GLY A 51 -6.46 -12.30 12.74
CA GLY A 51 -5.27 -11.45 12.76
C GLY A 51 -4.82 -10.84 11.44
N LYS A 52 -5.59 -10.98 10.34
CA LYS A 52 -5.51 -10.04 9.20
C LYS A 52 -4.06 -9.80 8.67
N PRO A 53 -3.28 -10.83 8.29
CA PRO A 53 -1.90 -10.65 7.82
C PRO A 53 -1.87 -10.16 6.36
N TRP A 54 -2.33 -8.92 6.13
CA TRP A 54 -2.59 -8.36 4.79
C TRP A 54 -1.34 -8.10 3.95
N VAL A 55 -0.15 -8.16 4.54
CA VAL A 55 0.98 -7.40 3.99
C VAL A 55 1.59 -8.03 2.72
N TRP A 56 1.51 -9.35 2.48
CA TRP A 56 2.21 -9.91 1.30
C TRP A 56 1.52 -11.11 0.61
N ARG A 57 0.20 -11.01 0.33
CA ARG A 57 -0.49 -11.98 -0.55
C ARG A 57 0.09 -12.04 -1.97
N ALA A 58 0.90 -11.05 -2.36
CA ALA A 58 1.57 -10.99 -3.64
C ALA A 58 2.38 -12.25 -3.95
N LYS A 59 3.14 -12.79 -3.00
CA LYS A 59 3.94 -14.02 -3.19
C LYS A 59 3.08 -15.24 -3.53
N GLN A 60 1.86 -15.31 -3.01
CA GLN A 60 0.91 -16.41 -3.24
C GLN A 60 0.16 -16.26 -4.57
N ASN A 61 0.18 -15.08 -5.17
CA ASN A 61 -0.57 -14.75 -6.38
C ASN A 61 0.22 -13.80 -7.30
N PRO A 62 1.48 -14.13 -7.63
CA PRO A 62 2.37 -13.18 -8.27
C PRO A 62 1.89 -12.77 -9.68
N GLU A 63 1.09 -13.60 -10.34
CA GLU A 63 0.48 -13.33 -11.64
C GLU A 63 -0.60 -12.22 -11.59
N LYS A 64 -1.01 -11.82 -10.38
CA LYS A 64 -2.06 -10.83 -10.11
C LYS A 64 -1.52 -9.52 -9.58
N VAL A 65 -0.20 -9.37 -9.55
CA VAL A 65 0.46 -8.19 -9.01
C VAL A 65 1.27 -7.56 -10.12
N ASN A 66 0.89 -6.34 -10.49
CA ASN A 66 1.58 -5.59 -11.53
C ASN A 66 2.91 -4.99 -11.04
N ALA A 67 2.95 -4.52 -9.79
CA ALA A 67 4.13 -3.98 -9.11
C ALA A 67 3.85 -3.87 -7.60
N ILE A 68 4.89 -3.67 -6.80
CA ILE A 68 4.74 -3.36 -5.37
C ILE A 68 5.47 -2.08 -5.02
N TYR A 69 4.74 -1.15 -4.41
CA TYR A 69 5.29 0.01 -3.73
C TYR A 69 5.12 -0.15 -2.22
N ALA A 70 6.16 0.13 -1.43
CA ALA A 70 6.06 0.10 0.02
C ALA A 70 7.00 1.09 0.70
N GLU A 71 6.58 1.62 1.84
CA GLU A 71 7.35 2.54 2.68
C GLU A 71 7.71 1.85 3.98
N ALA A 72 8.99 1.93 4.39
CA ALA A 72 9.56 1.27 5.57
C ALA A 72 8.98 -0.14 5.82
N PRO A 73 8.96 -1.02 4.80
CA PRO A 73 8.22 -2.27 4.90
C PRO A 73 8.84 -3.18 5.95
N VAL A 74 7.99 -3.70 6.83
CA VAL A 74 8.34 -4.86 7.65
C VAL A 74 8.44 -6.06 6.72
N CYS A 75 9.66 -6.60 6.60
CA CYS A 75 9.95 -7.75 5.76
C CYS A 75 10.24 -9.02 6.57
N ASP A 76 10.51 -8.90 7.88
CA ASP A 76 10.64 -10.02 8.81
C ASP A 76 10.01 -9.68 10.17
N ILE A 77 9.01 -10.45 10.59
CA ILE A 77 8.34 -10.25 11.88
C ILE A 77 9.28 -10.46 13.07
N LYS A 78 10.40 -11.16 12.88
CA LYS A 78 11.43 -11.39 13.91
C LYS A 78 12.21 -10.09 14.18
N SER A 79 12.39 -9.25 13.16
CA SER A 79 12.93 -7.91 13.30
C SER A 79 11.91 -7.00 13.99
N TRP A 80 10.75 -6.79 13.37
CA TRP A 80 9.63 -6.08 13.99
C TRP A 80 8.32 -6.82 13.71
N PRO A 81 7.49 -7.13 14.71
CA PRO A 81 7.56 -6.63 16.08
C PRO A 81 8.50 -7.40 17.02
N GLY A 82 9.16 -8.47 16.57
CA GLY A 82 9.91 -9.38 17.44
C GLY A 82 11.06 -8.77 18.23
N GLY A 83 11.72 -7.73 17.70
CA GLY A 83 12.88 -7.13 18.35
C GLY A 83 14.01 -8.13 18.59
N LYS A 84 14.13 -9.15 17.72
CA LYS A 84 15.13 -10.22 17.83
C LYS A 84 16.43 -9.90 17.06
N GLY A 85 16.47 -8.74 16.41
CA GLY A 85 17.66 -8.12 15.85
C GLY A 85 18.11 -6.91 16.68
N LYS A 86 18.61 -5.87 16.01
CA LYS A 86 18.96 -4.56 16.59
C LYS A 86 17.77 -3.60 16.64
N GLY A 87 16.71 -3.87 15.88
CA GLY A 87 15.47 -3.10 15.92
C GLY A 87 14.85 -3.10 17.32
N VAL A 88 14.19 -2.00 17.69
CA VAL A 88 13.64 -1.83 19.05
C VAL A 88 12.48 -2.78 19.39
N GLY A 89 11.90 -3.42 18.38
CA GLY A 89 10.76 -4.33 18.51
C GLY A 89 9.50 -3.65 19.07
N ALA A 90 8.50 -4.47 19.36
CA ALA A 90 7.25 -4.03 19.96
C ALA A 90 6.60 -5.20 20.72
N LYS A 91 6.90 -5.31 22.03
CA LYS A 91 6.52 -6.47 22.87
C LYS A 91 5.04 -6.82 22.79
N ALA A 92 4.15 -5.83 22.82
CA ALA A 92 2.71 -6.07 22.75
C ALA A 92 2.30 -6.68 21.39
N GLN A 93 2.85 -6.16 20.28
CA GLN A 93 2.61 -6.66 18.93
C GLN A 93 3.29 -8.02 18.69
N TRP A 94 4.42 -8.30 19.35
CA TRP A 94 5.03 -9.63 19.32
C TRP A 94 4.14 -10.67 19.98
N THR A 95 3.64 -10.37 21.18
CA THR A 95 2.65 -11.22 21.86
C THR A 95 1.35 -11.36 21.07
N GLN A 96 0.90 -10.29 20.41
CA GLN A 96 -0.24 -10.36 19.51
C GLN A 96 0.04 -11.28 18.30
N SER A 97 1.26 -11.24 17.75
CA SER A 97 1.66 -12.12 16.65
C SER A 97 1.61 -13.58 17.11
N GLN A 98 2.16 -13.91 18.28
CA GLN A 98 2.12 -15.27 18.83
C GLN A 98 0.68 -15.81 18.92
N LYS A 99 -0.26 -14.97 19.38
CA LYS A 99 -1.68 -15.32 19.45
C LYS A 99 -2.30 -15.53 18.06
N VAL A 100 -2.07 -14.59 17.14
CA VAL A 100 -2.66 -14.62 15.79
C VAL A 100 -2.16 -15.79 14.96
N TYR A 101 -0.87 -16.10 15.06
CA TYR A 101 -0.27 -17.21 14.34
C TYR A 101 -0.45 -18.54 15.09
N GLU A 102 -1.03 -18.52 16.29
CA GLU A 102 -1.18 -19.69 17.16
C GLU A 102 0.16 -20.40 17.40
N MET A 103 1.22 -19.60 17.58
CA MET A 103 2.60 -20.06 17.74
C MET A 103 3.22 -19.41 18.98
N ASP A 104 4.00 -20.18 19.72
CA ASP A 104 4.87 -19.63 20.74
C ASP A 104 6.09 -18.90 20.11
N GLU A 105 6.99 -18.41 20.95
CA GLU A 105 8.17 -17.67 20.45
C GLU A 105 9.07 -18.56 19.59
N ALA A 106 9.30 -19.81 20.00
CA ALA A 106 10.11 -20.75 19.24
C ALA A 106 9.48 -21.03 17.87
N GLY A 107 8.16 -21.22 17.82
CA GLY A 107 7.38 -21.37 16.59
C GLY A 107 7.53 -20.18 15.65
N LEU A 108 7.33 -18.95 16.14
CA LEU A 108 7.52 -17.75 15.31
C LEU A 108 8.96 -17.56 14.85
N MET A 109 9.95 -17.92 15.68
CA MET A 109 11.36 -17.86 15.31
C MET A 109 11.72 -18.90 14.23
N ALA A 110 11.07 -20.06 14.22
CA ALA A 110 11.23 -21.07 13.19
C ALA A 110 10.42 -20.78 11.92
N TRP A 111 9.33 -20.01 12.02
CA TRP A 111 8.40 -19.72 10.92
C TRP A 111 9.10 -19.07 9.72
N LYS A 112 8.68 -19.50 8.52
CA LYS A 112 9.25 -19.13 7.21
C LYS A 112 8.24 -18.48 6.26
N GLY A 113 7.20 -17.84 6.82
CA GLY A 113 6.20 -17.15 6.00
C GLY A 113 6.47 -15.66 5.81
N ASN A 114 7.62 -15.14 6.27
CA ASN A 114 7.92 -13.72 6.18
C ASN A 114 8.10 -13.26 4.74
N PRO A 115 7.95 -11.97 4.45
CA PRO A 115 8.25 -11.41 3.13
C PRO A 115 9.65 -11.74 2.61
N ILE A 116 10.67 -11.75 3.48
CA ILE A 116 12.04 -12.18 3.13
C ILE A 116 12.16 -13.66 2.76
N ASP A 117 11.18 -14.50 3.10
CA ASP A 117 11.14 -15.93 2.80
C ASP A 117 10.43 -16.17 1.46
N ASP A 118 10.95 -17.09 0.63
CA ASP A 118 10.39 -17.49 -0.68
C ASP A 118 10.09 -16.36 -1.68
N ILE A 119 10.75 -15.20 -1.54
CA ILE A 119 10.49 -14.02 -2.39
C ILE A 119 10.91 -14.24 -3.87
N ALA A 120 11.77 -15.22 -4.13
CA ALA A 120 12.23 -15.56 -5.48
C ALA A 120 11.08 -15.93 -6.45
N LEU A 121 9.96 -16.46 -5.95
CA LEU A 121 8.78 -16.74 -6.77
C LEU A 121 8.19 -15.46 -7.38
N LEU A 122 8.14 -14.39 -6.59
CA LEU A 122 7.65 -13.09 -7.02
C LEU A 122 8.63 -12.43 -8.02
N ALA A 123 9.94 -12.58 -7.78
CA ALA A 123 10.99 -12.12 -8.69
C ALA A 123 10.89 -12.80 -10.06
N LYS A 124 10.78 -14.13 -10.08
CA LYS A 124 10.64 -14.93 -11.31
C LYS A 124 9.36 -14.62 -12.09
N ALA A 125 8.32 -14.14 -11.42
CA ALA A 125 7.09 -13.68 -12.06
C ALA A 125 7.23 -12.26 -12.66
N GLY A 126 8.37 -11.61 -12.50
CA GLY A 126 8.67 -10.31 -13.10
C GLY A 126 7.95 -9.13 -12.43
N VAL A 127 7.55 -9.27 -11.16
CA VAL A 127 6.91 -8.17 -10.42
C VAL A 127 7.99 -7.17 -9.98
N PRO A 128 8.00 -5.92 -10.42
CA PRO A 128 8.99 -4.96 -9.95
C PRO A 128 8.63 -4.44 -8.55
N LEU A 129 9.66 -4.13 -7.75
CA LEU A 129 9.54 -3.51 -6.43
C LEU A 129 10.00 -2.06 -6.46
N PHE A 130 9.33 -1.19 -5.72
CA PHE A 130 9.81 0.14 -5.37
C PHE A 130 9.59 0.42 -3.89
N PHE A 131 10.67 0.36 -3.10
CA PHE A 131 10.62 0.68 -1.68
C PHE A 131 11.19 2.06 -1.37
N VAL A 132 10.62 2.70 -0.37
CA VAL A 132 11.12 3.95 0.20
C VAL A 132 11.39 3.72 1.68
N THR A 133 12.57 4.09 2.14
CA THR A 133 13.05 3.83 3.50
C THR A 133 13.80 5.03 4.04
N HIS A 134 14.21 4.98 5.31
CA HIS A 134 15.09 5.99 5.90
C HIS A 134 16.36 5.33 6.43
N LYS A 135 17.50 6.02 6.32
CA LYS A 135 18.81 5.46 6.73
C LYS A 135 18.89 5.11 8.22
N ASP A 136 18.18 5.86 9.06
CA ASP A 136 18.23 5.75 10.52
C ASP A 136 17.00 5.04 11.12
N ASP A 137 16.23 4.28 10.33
CA ASP A 137 15.06 3.56 10.86
C ASP A 137 15.48 2.51 11.90
N MET A 138 15.17 2.75 13.16
CA MET A 138 15.42 1.81 14.27
C MET A 138 14.19 0.97 14.64
N ILE A 139 13.03 1.28 14.06
CA ILE A 139 11.79 0.50 14.27
C ILE A 139 11.79 -0.70 13.32
N VAL A 140 12.09 -0.44 12.05
CA VAL A 140 12.20 -1.44 10.98
C VAL A 140 13.55 -1.26 10.27
N PRO A 141 14.66 -1.71 10.88
CA PRO A 141 15.98 -1.50 10.30
C PRO A 141 16.12 -2.10 8.91
N ASN A 142 16.64 -1.31 7.95
CA ASN A 142 16.81 -1.75 6.56
C ASN A 142 17.67 -3.02 6.46
N ALA A 143 18.75 -3.08 7.25
CA ALA A 143 19.67 -4.22 7.30
C ALA A 143 19.02 -5.53 7.77
N GLU A 144 17.84 -5.46 8.40
CA GLU A 144 17.07 -6.62 8.85
C GLU A 144 15.83 -6.87 7.98
N ASN A 145 15.43 -5.91 7.14
CA ASN A 145 14.20 -5.93 6.37
C ASN A 145 14.46 -5.68 4.88
N THR A 146 14.39 -4.41 4.45
CA THR A 146 14.47 -4.02 3.04
C THR A 146 15.73 -4.54 2.35
N ASP A 147 16.90 -4.38 2.96
CA ASP A 147 18.16 -4.79 2.34
C ASP A 147 18.21 -6.30 2.15
N VAL A 148 17.77 -7.06 3.15
CA VAL A 148 17.68 -8.53 3.10
C VAL A 148 16.73 -8.97 1.99
N LEU A 149 15.53 -8.40 1.93
CA LEU A 149 14.53 -8.76 0.93
C LEU A 149 15.04 -8.42 -0.47
N VAL A 150 15.51 -7.19 -0.68
CA VAL A 150 15.89 -6.68 -2.00
C VAL A 150 17.14 -7.38 -2.53
N ASN A 151 18.11 -7.74 -1.69
CA ASN A 151 19.27 -8.51 -2.13
C ASN A 151 18.84 -9.89 -2.64
N LYS A 152 18.04 -10.63 -1.86
CA LYS A 152 17.45 -11.92 -2.32
C LYS A 152 16.62 -11.76 -3.58
N TYR A 153 15.89 -10.64 -3.71
CA TYR A 153 15.07 -10.35 -4.88
C TYR A 153 15.90 -10.19 -6.15
N ARG A 154 16.98 -9.40 -6.06
CA ARG A 154 17.90 -9.13 -7.17
C ARG A 154 18.70 -10.37 -7.54
N GLU A 155 19.16 -11.15 -6.57
CA GLU A 155 19.82 -12.45 -6.79
C GLU A 155 18.91 -13.43 -7.55
N ALA A 156 17.59 -13.37 -7.32
CA ALA A 156 16.60 -14.15 -8.06
C ALA A 156 16.22 -13.55 -9.43
N GLY A 157 16.88 -12.47 -9.87
CA GLY A 157 16.66 -11.80 -11.16
C GLY A 157 15.54 -10.76 -11.17
N GLY A 158 15.00 -10.39 -10.00
CA GLY A 158 13.92 -9.41 -9.89
C GLY A 158 14.40 -7.95 -9.95
N GLU A 159 13.58 -7.07 -10.53
CA GLU A 159 13.82 -5.63 -10.52
C GLU A 159 13.34 -5.00 -9.20
N ALA A 160 14.22 -4.27 -8.52
CA ALA A 160 13.89 -3.56 -7.29
C ALA A 160 14.57 -2.20 -7.22
N GLN A 161 13.77 -1.15 -7.04
CA GLN A 161 14.18 0.22 -6.79
C GLN A 161 14.05 0.50 -5.29
N VAL A 162 15.07 1.12 -4.69
CA VAL A 162 15.03 1.51 -3.27
C VAL A 162 15.49 2.95 -3.16
N HIS A 163 14.64 3.79 -2.60
CA HIS A 163 15.01 5.15 -2.22
C HIS A 163 15.24 5.20 -0.71
N VAL A 164 16.44 5.61 -0.30
CA VAL A 164 16.79 5.76 1.12
C VAL A 164 16.86 7.26 1.44
N HIS A 165 15.90 7.75 2.23
CA HIS A 165 15.91 9.11 2.73
C HIS A 165 17.02 9.29 3.77
N THR A 166 17.71 10.42 3.67
CA THR A 166 18.81 10.82 4.57
C THR A 166 18.51 12.11 5.34
N GLY A 167 17.32 12.70 5.13
CA GLY A 167 16.87 13.95 5.74
C GLY A 167 16.33 13.78 7.15
N GLU A 168 15.49 14.72 7.59
CA GLU A 168 14.87 14.66 8.91
C GLU A 168 13.87 13.50 9.02
N SER A 169 13.84 12.89 10.20
CA SER A 169 12.88 11.86 10.56
C SER A 169 12.42 12.01 12.02
N LYS A 170 11.29 11.38 12.31
CA LYS A 170 10.68 11.23 13.64
C LYS A 170 10.54 9.74 13.94
N SER A 171 10.11 9.42 15.16
CA SER A 171 9.85 8.03 15.58
C SER A 171 11.06 7.12 15.37
N LYS A 172 12.25 7.58 15.78
CA LYS A 172 13.52 6.85 15.63
C LYS A 172 13.78 6.44 14.16
N GLY A 173 13.59 7.36 13.23
CA GLY A 173 13.83 7.12 11.81
C GLY A 173 12.68 6.54 11.00
N HIS A 174 11.65 5.97 11.64
CA HIS A 174 10.57 5.27 10.92
C HIS A 174 9.56 6.20 10.26
N HIS A 175 9.34 7.39 10.84
CA HIS A 175 8.43 8.38 10.26
C HIS A 175 9.25 9.46 9.59
N PHE A 176 9.24 9.50 8.26
CA PHE A 176 9.96 10.47 7.46
C PHE A 176 9.02 11.10 6.44
N LYS A 177 9.42 12.26 5.91
CA LYS A 177 8.68 12.91 4.83
C LYS A 177 8.80 12.04 3.58
N ILE A 178 7.67 11.73 2.96
CA ILE A 178 7.64 11.01 1.68
C ILE A 178 7.91 12.04 0.57
N GLU A 179 9.09 12.00 -0.03
CA GLU A 179 9.49 12.99 -1.05
C GLU A 179 9.36 12.47 -2.49
N LYS A 180 9.19 11.16 -2.65
CA LYS A 180 9.18 10.46 -3.96
C LYS A 180 7.80 10.03 -4.42
N VAL A 181 6.75 10.75 -4.00
CA VAL A 181 5.36 10.42 -4.33
C VAL A 181 5.15 10.36 -5.85
N ASP A 182 5.68 11.33 -6.60
CA ASP A 182 5.52 11.36 -8.07
C ASP A 182 6.21 10.15 -8.73
N GLU A 183 7.42 9.80 -8.29
CA GLU A 183 8.14 8.62 -8.79
C GLU A 183 7.39 7.33 -8.46
N ALA A 184 6.80 7.22 -7.26
CA ALA A 184 6.00 6.07 -6.86
C ALA A 184 4.74 5.93 -7.74
N VAL A 185 4.06 7.04 -8.01
CA VAL A 185 2.90 7.08 -8.91
C VAL A 185 3.30 6.71 -10.33
N GLU A 186 4.41 7.24 -10.84
CA GLU A 186 4.95 6.92 -12.16
C GLU A 186 5.35 5.45 -12.27
N PHE A 187 6.01 4.91 -11.26
CA PHE A 187 6.37 3.49 -11.16
C PHE A 187 5.13 2.60 -11.24
N ILE A 188 4.09 2.89 -10.44
CA ILE A 188 2.83 2.15 -10.48
C ILE A 188 2.18 2.28 -11.87
N LEU A 189 2.12 3.49 -12.43
CA LEU A 189 1.54 3.75 -13.74
C LEU A 189 2.26 3.03 -14.89
N LYS A 190 3.58 2.99 -14.85
CA LYS A 190 4.43 2.31 -15.83
C LYS A 190 4.17 0.81 -15.82
N ASN A 191 4.01 0.23 -14.64
CA ASN A 191 3.89 -1.22 -14.46
C ASN A 191 2.43 -1.72 -14.44
N SER A 192 1.46 -0.81 -14.34
CA SER A 192 0.04 -1.13 -14.53
C SER A 192 -0.24 -1.45 -16.00
N LYS A 193 -0.84 -2.61 -16.28
CA LYS A 193 -1.21 -3.00 -17.65
C LYS A 193 -2.17 -1.96 -18.24
N LYS A 194 -1.75 -1.30 -19.33
CA LYS A 194 -2.65 -0.47 -20.14
C LYS A 194 -3.50 -1.37 -21.02
N GLU A 195 -4.80 -1.46 -20.74
CA GLU A 195 -5.74 -1.69 -21.84
C GLU A 195 -5.75 -0.42 -22.71
N GLY A 196 -5.20 -0.52 -23.93
CA GLY A 196 -5.46 0.41 -25.03
C GLY A 196 -5.01 1.87 -24.85
N ASN A 197 -3.93 2.23 -25.54
CA ASN A 197 -3.63 3.60 -26.02
C ASN A 197 -2.90 4.56 -25.04
N SER A 198 -1.58 4.38 -24.98
CA SER A 198 -0.65 4.98 -24.01
C SER A 198 -0.17 6.41 -24.28
N ARG A 199 -0.57 7.07 -25.37
CA ARG A 199 0.01 8.38 -25.77
C ARG A 199 -0.76 9.62 -25.29
N ARG A 200 -2.05 9.50 -24.96
CA ARG A 200 -2.89 10.64 -24.52
C ARG A 200 -2.78 10.93 -23.02
N ALA A 201 -2.60 9.88 -22.20
CA ALA A 201 -2.52 9.99 -20.74
C ALA A 201 -1.22 10.65 -20.24
N ALA A 202 -0.07 10.34 -20.86
CA ALA A 202 1.22 10.96 -20.51
C ALA A 202 1.24 12.49 -20.78
N LYS A 203 0.52 12.93 -21.82
CA LYS A 203 0.36 14.35 -22.17
C LYS A 203 -0.56 15.10 -21.20
N ILE A 204 -1.47 14.40 -20.52
CA ILE A 204 -2.40 14.97 -19.53
C ILE A 204 -1.77 15.00 -18.13
N ALA A 205 -1.02 13.96 -17.73
CA ALA A 205 -0.31 13.89 -16.45
C ALA A 205 0.74 15.01 -16.31
N ARG A 206 1.48 15.30 -17.38
CA ARG A 206 2.45 16.42 -17.43
C ARG A 206 1.80 17.80 -17.33
N LYS A 207 0.49 17.93 -17.58
CA LYS A 207 -0.23 19.21 -17.62
C LYS A 207 -0.91 19.57 -16.28
N ARG A 208 -0.86 18.71 -15.25
CA ARG A 208 -1.65 18.88 -14.02
C ARG A 208 -0.91 18.61 -12.70
N SER A 209 0.42 18.65 -12.69
CA SER A 209 1.23 18.51 -11.47
C SER A 209 0.94 19.57 -10.38
N HIS A 210 0.19 20.63 -10.69
CA HIS A 210 -0.13 21.71 -9.73
C HIS A 210 -1.49 21.55 -9.02
N GLN A 211 -2.15 20.39 -9.09
CA GLN A 211 -3.45 20.15 -8.45
C GLN A 211 -3.44 19.04 -7.37
N PHE A 212 -2.29 18.44 -7.09
CA PHE A 212 -2.14 17.26 -6.23
C PHE A 212 -2.09 17.53 -4.71
N ALA A 213 -2.32 18.76 -4.26
CA ALA A 213 -2.42 19.07 -2.83
C ALA A 213 -3.70 18.54 -2.15
N THR A 214 -4.59 17.84 -2.87
CA THR A 214 -5.95 17.51 -2.38
C THR A 214 -6.23 16.02 -2.15
N LEU A 215 -5.29 15.11 -2.42
CA LEU A 215 -5.48 13.66 -2.17
C LEU A 215 -5.39 13.29 -0.69
N ALA A 216 -4.45 13.89 0.05
CA ALA A 216 -4.31 13.66 1.49
C ALA A 216 -5.55 14.16 2.27
N ASP A 217 -6.14 15.27 1.83
CA ASP A 217 -7.29 15.88 2.49
C ASP A 217 -8.61 15.13 2.22
N ARG A 218 -8.77 14.53 1.04
CA ARG A 218 -9.98 13.75 0.69
C ARG A 218 -10.01 12.36 1.32
N SER A 219 -8.85 11.72 1.44
CA SER A 219 -8.69 10.47 2.22
C SER A 219 -9.07 10.68 3.70
N GLN A 220 -8.72 11.85 4.26
CA GLN A 220 -9.13 12.23 5.62
C GLN A 220 -10.64 12.51 5.75
N ALA A 221 -11.28 13.12 4.74
CA ALA A 221 -12.71 13.42 4.77
C ALA A 221 -13.57 12.15 4.77
N TYR A 222 -13.19 11.13 3.98
CA TYR A 222 -13.90 9.85 3.93
C TYR A 222 -13.79 9.05 5.24
N CYS A 223 -12.61 9.03 5.87
CA CYS A 223 -12.42 8.40 7.18
C CYS A 223 -13.26 9.05 8.29
N ARG A 224 -13.56 10.36 8.18
CA ARG A 224 -14.39 11.09 9.15
C ARG A 224 -15.86 10.78 9.00
N SER A 225 -16.34 10.52 7.77
CA SER A 225 -17.76 10.25 7.52
C SER A 225 -18.15 8.80 7.71
N ALA A 226 -17.21 7.86 7.63
CA ALA A 226 -17.50 6.42 7.66
C ALA A 226 -17.40 5.76 9.05
N PHE A 227 -16.77 6.40 10.06
CA PHE A 227 -16.47 5.75 11.35
C PHE A 227 -16.71 6.66 12.56
N GLY A 228 -17.18 6.07 13.67
CA GLY A 228 -17.52 6.77 14.92
C GLY A 228 -16.28 7.24 15.71
N PRO A 229 -16.44 8.15 16.70
CA PRO A 229 -15.32 8.76 17.44
C PRO A 229 -14.33 7.77 18.06
N GLN A 230 -14.82 6.67 18.63
CA GLN A 230 -14.00 5.63 19.27
C GLN A 230 -13.29 4.71 18.26
N GLU A 231 -13.82 4.56 17.04
CA GLU A 231 -13.17 3.80 15.97
C GLU A 231 -12.05 4.61 15.32
N ARG A 232 -12.21 5.93 15.25
CA ARG A 232 -11.17 6.86 14.76
C ARG A 232 -9.92 6.87 15.63
N GLU A 233 -10.06 6.70 16.94
CA GLU A 233 -8.94 6.61 17.88
C GLU A 233 -8.15 5.30 17.68
N LYS A 234 -8.83 4.18 17.39
CA LYS A 234 -8.22 2.89 17.10
C LYS A 234 -7.59 2.81 15.69
N LEU A 235 -8.17 3.49 14.71
CA LEU A 235 -7.65 3.57 13.34
C LEU A 235 -6.49 4.56 13.20
N SER A 236 -6.33 5.52 14.12
CA SER A 236 -5.16 6.40 14.16
C SER A 236 -3.84 5.64 14.39
N ALA A 237 -3.92 4.44 14.98
CA ALA A 237 -2.81 3.51 15.19
C ALA A 237 -2.54 2.56 14.00
N ILE A 238 -3.45 2.48 13.01
CA ILE A 238 -3.34 1.65 11.79
C ILE A 238 -3.29 2.56 10.55
N ARG A 239 -2.61 3.70 10.70
CA ARG A 239 -2.40 4.64 9.61
C ARG A 239 -1.20 4.13 8.80
N TRP A 240 -1.44 3.79 7.53
CA TRP A 240 -0.45 3.60 6.45
C TRP A 240 0.17 2.20 6.27
N GLN A 241 -0.55 1.33 5.59
CA GLN A 241 0.05 0.22 4.83
C GLN A 241 -0.76 0.06 3.53
N ILE A 242 -0.60 1.02 2.63
CA ILE A 242 -1.26 1.02 1.33
C ILE A 242 -0.53 -0.02 0.45
N THR A 243 -1.04 -1.25 0.44
CA THR A 243 -0.75 -2.22 -0.62
C THR A 243 -1.76 -1.95 -1.74
N ILE A 244 -1.38 -1.17 -2.76
CA ILE A 244 -2.20 -1.06 -3.97
C ILE A 244 -1.91 -2.29 -4.84
N LEU A 245 -2.86 -3.22 -4.85
CA LEU A 245 -3.01 -4.20 -5.92
C LEU A 245 -3.81 -3.51 -7.03
N LEU A 246 -3.16 -3.18 -8.15
CA LEU A 246 -3.81 -2.97 -9.44
C LEU A 246 -3.62 -4.20 -10.31
#